data_AF-A0A2A5DC61-F1
#
_entry.id   AF-A0A2A5DC61-F1
#
_cell.length_a   1.000
_cell.length_b   1.000
_cell.length_c   1.000
_cell.angle_alpha   90.00
_cell.angle_beta   90.00
_cell.angle_gamma   90.00
#
_symmetry.space_group_name_H-M   'P 1'
#
loop_
_entity.id
_entity.type
_entity.pdbx_description
1 polymer ?
#
loop_
_entity_poly.entity_id
_entity_poly.type
_entity_poly.pdbx_seq_one_letter_code
_entity_poly.pdbx_strand_id
1 'polypeptide(L)'
;MQLTTTQEDLIRAFLKESGVTVQHLPSAARDQVLAQLRQGIRKEIQAAFREGDLSEDRLRGIFSRLQVSSNGWQEPREPAVEQVRQRTRREPPKVEVEEDADIVLLGVCDYWAERWGLYTHHVRIFFCMMGALTGPVAILVYLGGYAEWRNRKRRGGVKWMEALRPFGITSLVCAFIFAGGKLSLAMMQWVYAGFYQKTLLLSEWGALESGQGVMVMGAILMLGPLAALGGLPVEAEWKNRIQVGVRVGLYGYGLLVAIHIAYALTGFLLRVADRLAV
;
A
#
# COMPACT_ATOMS: atom_id res chain seq x y z
N MET A 1 -24.84 9.13 14.97
CA MET A 1 -24.44 10.26 15.83
C MET A 1 -23.81 11.28 14.91
N GLN A 2 -24.41 12.45 14.71
CA GLN A 2 -23.83 13.49 13.85
C GLN A 2 -23.30 14.58 14.77
N LEU A 3 -21.97 14.73 14.79
CA LEU A 3 -21.31 15.86 15.43
C LEU A 3 -21.44 17.07 14.50
N THR A 4 -21.46 18.28 15.04
CA THR A 4 -21.36 19.47 14.18
C THR A 4 -19.93 19.59 13.65
N THR A 5 -19.77 20.23 12.48
CA THR A 5 -18.45 20.47 11.87
C THR A 5 -17.48 21.17 12.83
N THR A 6 -17.97 22.12 13.63
CA THR A 6 -17.18 22.82 14.64
C THR A 6 -16.69 21.89 15.76
N GLN A 7 -17.49 20.90 16.16
CA GLN A 7 -17.11 19.92 17.18
C GLN A 7 -16.05 18.94 16.67
N GLU A 8 -16.16 18.52 15.41
CA GLU A 8 -15.15 17.67 14.77
C GLU A 8 -13.81 18.38 14.65
N ASP A 9 -13.82 19.65 14.27
CA ASP A 9 -12.60 20.47 14.17
C ASP A 9 -11.92 20.65 15.53
N LEU A 10 -12.69 20.85 16.61
CA LEU A 10 -12.16 20.94 17.98
C LEU A 10 -11.52 19.62 18.44
N ILE A 11 -12.16 18.48 18.20
CA ILE A 11 -11.61 17.15 18.52
C ILE A 11 -10.32 16.92 17.73
N ARG A 12 -10.29 17.28 16.44
CA ARG A 12 -9.12 17.13 15.58
C ARG A 12 -7.97 18.01 16.04
N ALA A 13 -8.23 19.27 16.41
CA ALA A 13 -7.23 20.18 16.93
C ALA A 13 -6.60 19.64 18.24
N PHE A 14 -7.43 19.15 19.17
CA PHE A 14 -6.98 18.58 20.43
C PHE A 14 -6.12 17.31 20.26
N LEU A 15 -6.54 16.41 19.37
CA LEU A 15 -5.77 15.19 19.06
C LEU A 15 -4.44 15.52 18.38
N LYS A 16 -4.40 16.56 17.54
CA LYS A 16 -3.17 17.02 16.88
C LYS A 16 -2.20 17.59 17.92
N GLU A 17 -2.67 18.43 18.83
CA GLU A 17 -1.86 18.99 19.92
C GLU A 17 -1.35 17.90 20.87
N SER A 18 -2.21 16.97 21.29
CA SER A 18 -1.82 15.82 22.10
C SER A 18 -0.81 14.92 21.37
N GLY A 19 -0.95 14.75 20.06
CA GLY A 19 0.00 14.00 19.23
C GLY A 19 1.40 14.60 19.18
N VAL A 20 1.51 15.94 19.24
CA VAL A 20 2.80 16.64 19.34
C VAL A 20 3.46 16.38 20.69
N THR A 21 2.70 16.41 21.78
CA THR A 21 3.23 16.19 23.15
C THR A 21 3.73 14.76 23.36
N VAL A 22 3.08 13.77 22.76
CA VAL A 22 3.41 12.32 22.92
C VAL A 22 4.45 11.87 21.87
N GLN A 23 4.96 12.77 21.04
CA GLN A 23 5.88 12.45 19.95
C GLN A 23 7.24 11.88 20.43
N HIS A 24 7.65 12.22 21.66
CA HIS A 24 8.92 11.79 22.25
C HIS A 24 8.88 10.37 22.84
N LEU A 25 7.70 9.73 22.91
CA LEU A 25 7.54 8.40 23.48
C LEU A 25 7.81 7.29 22.45
N PRO A 26 8.28 6.10 22.88
CA PRO A 26 8.35 4.91 22.05
C PRO A 26 6.99 4.59 21.42
N SER A 27 6.96 4.11 20.18
CA SER A 27 5.74 3.92 19.39
C SER A 27 4.64 3.14 20.13
N ALA A 28 4.99 2.05 20.81
CA ALA A 28 4.04 1.25 21.57
C ALA A 28 3.40 2.04 22.73
N ALA A 29 4.18 2.85 23.44
CA ALA A 29 3.68 3.70 24.53
C ALA A 29 2.84 4.86 23.98
N ARG A 30 3.27 5.47 22.87
CA ARG A 30 2.52 6.53 22.19
C ARG A 30 1.16 6.04 21.72
N ASP A 31 1.11 4.88 21.09
CA ASP A 31 -0.13 4.32 20.56
C ASP A 31 -1.08 3.92 21.70
N GLN A 32 -0.55 3.40 22.81
CA GLN A 32 -1.33 3.10 24.00
C GLN A 32 -1.91 4.37 24.65
N VAL A 33 -1.13 5.43 24.75
CA VAL A 33 -1.57 6.73 25.29
C VAL A 33 -2.64 7.36 24.38
N LEU A 34 -2.43 7.36 23.06
CA LEU A 34 -3.41 7.86 22.10
C LEU A 34 -4.70 7.03 22.11
N ALA A 35 -4.61 5.71 22.28
CA ALA A 35 -5.77 4.84 22.42
C ALA A 35 -6.56 5.14 23.70
N GLN A 36 -5.88 5.34 24.83
CA GLN A 36 -6.51 5.73 26.10
C GLN A 36 -7.18 7.11 26.00
N LEU A 37 -6.52 8.08 25.37
CA LEU A 37 -7.08 9.41 25.11
C LEU A 37 -8.33 9.33 24.24
N ARG A 38 -8.29 8.60 23.13
CA ARG A 38 -9.47 8.39 22.26
C ARG A 38 -10.62 7.73 23.01
N GLN A 39 -10.33 6.72 23.82
CA GLN A 39 -11.35 6.03 24.61
C GLN A 39 -11.95 6.94 25.69
N GLY A 40 -11.12 7.75 26.35
CA GLY A 40 -11.56 8.76 27.32
C GLY A 40 -12.47 9.81 26.70
N ILE A 41 -12.05 10.40 25.58
CA ILE A 41 -12.83 11.38 24.81
C ILE A 41 -14.17 10.75 24.38
N ARG A 42 -14.15 9.52 23.86
CA ARG A 42 -15.38 8.84 23.42
C ARG A 42 -16.36 8.61 24.56
N LYS A 43 -15.88 8.20 25.75
CA LYS A 43 -16.72 8.00 26.93
C LYS A 43 -17.34 9.31 27.41
N GLU A 44 -16.56 10.38 27.48
CA GLU A 44 -17.03 11.70 27.92
C GLU A 44 -18.02 12.33 26.93
N ILE A 45 -17.75 12.24 25.62
CA ILE A 45 -18.69 12.70 24.58
C ILE A 45 -20.00 11.90 24.65
N GLN A 46 -19.92 10.59 24.87
CA GLN A 46 -21.11 9.73 24.99
C GLN A 46 -21.89 10.01 26.28
N ALA A 47 -21.23 10.36 27.37
CA ALA A 47 -21.86 10.77 28.63
C ALA A 47 -22.57 12.13 28.47
N ALA A 48 -21.87 13.13 27.91
CA ALA A 48 -22.43 14.46 27.65
C ALA A 48 -23.63 14.40 26.69
N PHE A 49 -23.60 13.50 25.71
CA PHE A 49 -24.73 13.27 24.82
C PHE A 49 -25.96 12.69 25.55
N ARG A 50 -25.76 11.78 26.51
CA ARG A 50 -26.85 11.23 27.33
C ARG A 50 -27.48 12.28 28.24
N GLU A 51 -26.69 13.26 28.66
CA GLU A 51 -27.13 14.40 29.48
C GLU A 51 -27.82 15.50 28.64
N GLY A 52 -27.80 15.41 27.30
CA GLY A 52 -28.41 16.39 26.40
C GLY A 52 -27.66 17.72 26.29
N ASP A 53 -26.47 17.82 26.87
CA ASP A 53 -25.62 19.02 26.86
C ASP A 53 -24.29 18.74 26.14
N LEU A 54 -24.36 18.80 24.80
CA LEU A 54 -23.19 18.73 23.93
C LEU A 54 -22.79 20.13 23.43
N SER A 55 -22.79 21.13 24.32
CA SER A 55 -22.33 22.48 24.01
C SER A 55 -20.81 22.54 23.79
N GLU A 56 -20.35 23.50 22.99
CA GLU A 56 -18.91 23.71 22.75
C GLU A 56 -18.14 24.03 24.03
N ASP A 57 -18.77 24.73 24.98
CA ASP A 57 -18.20 25.03 26.29
C ASP A 57 -18.02 23.77 27.15
N ARG A 58 -18.95 22.82 27.06
CA ARG A 58 -18.83 21.52 27.73
C ARG A 58 -17.70 20.69 27.14
N LEU A 59 -17.54 20.69 25.80
CA LEU A 59 -16.41 20.03 25.13
C LEU A 59 -15.07 20.65 25.52
N ARG A 60 -14.97 21.99 25.58
CA ARG A 60 -13.77 22.68 26.09
C ARG A 60 -13.50 22.33 27.55
N GLY A 61 -14.53 22.17 28.37
CA GLY A 61 -14.43 21.70 29.75
C GLY A 61 -13.95 20.24 29.89
N ILE A 62 -14.38 19.36 28.99
CA ILE A 62 -13.90 17.97 28.92
C ILE A 62 -12.42 17.95 28.50
N PHE A 63 -12.05 18.73 27.49
CA PHE A 63 -10.68 18.83 27.03
C PHE A 63 -9.75 19.43 28.08
N SER A 64 -10.18 20.46 28.81
CA SER A 64 -9.37 21.03 29.90
C SER A 64 -9.20 20.07 31.06
N ARG A 65 -10.21 19.24 31.41
CA ARG A 65 -10.05 18.16 32.41
C ARG A 65 -9.08 17.08 31.94
N LEU A 66 -9.14 16.70 30.67
CA LEU A 66 -8.20 15.74 30.07
C LEU A 66 -6.79 16.34 29.92
N GLN A 67 -6.67 17.65 29.67
CA GLN A 67 -5.40 18.38 29.62
C GLN A 67 -4.81 18.64 31.00
N VAL A 68 -5.60 18.84 32.06
CA VAL A 68 -5.10 18.90 33.45
C VAL A 68 -4.51 17.55 33.85
N SER A 69 -5.04 16.45 33.31
CA SER A 69 -4.41 15.12 33.41
C SER A 69 -3.14 14.98 32.55
N SER A 70 -3.02 15.71 31.43
CA SER A 70 -1.85 15.66 30.54
C SER A 70 -0.75 16.68 30.85
N ASN A 71 -1.05 17.76 31.57
CA ASN A 71 -0.09 18.80 31.97
C ASN A 71 0.29 18.66 33.45
N GLY A 72 -0.53 17.92 34.21
CA GLY A 72 -0.19 17.37 35.51
C GLY A 72 0.25 15.91 35.39
N TRP A 73 1.29 15.62 34.61
CA TRP A 73 2.08 14.40 34.82
C TRP A 73 2.76 14.53 36.18
N GLN A 74 1.99 14.36 37.26
CA GLN A 74 2.53 13.77 38.46
C GLN A 74 3.17 12.48 37.99
N GLU A 75 4.50 12.37 38.20
CA GLU A 75 5.23 11.12 38.09
C GLU A 75 4.29 9.99 38.51
N PRO A 76 4.06 9.01 37.64
CA PRO A 76 3.15 7.92 37.97
C PRO A 76 3.63 7.35 39.29
N ARG A 77 2.81 7.52 40.34
CA ARG A 77 3.10 6.99 41.68
C ARG A 77 3.69 5.59 41.47
N GLU A 78 4.92 5.42 41.91
CA GLU A 78 5.74 4.20 41.75
C GLU A 78 4.96 2.86 41.85
N PRO A 79 3.89 2.69 42.67
CA PRO A 79 3.11 1.45 42.63
C PRO A 79 2.44 1.10 41.28
N ALA A 80 2.14 2.07 40.40
CA ALA A 80 1.49 1.78 39.11
C ALA A 80 2.49 1.26 38.05
N VAL A 81 3.70 1.80 38.02
CA VAL A 81 4.77 1.35 37.11
C VAL A 81 5.33 0.00 37.59
N GLU A 82 5.41 -0.21 38.90
CA GLU A 82 5.83 -1.50 39.47
C GLU A 82 4.77 -2.59 39.26
N GLN A 83 3.47 -2.25 39.31
CA GLN A 83 2.39 -3.19 38.95
C GLN A 83 2.38 -3.55 37.47
N VAL A 84 2.73 -2.63 36.57
CA VAL A 84 2.87 -2.93 35.13
C VAL A 84 4.10 -3.80 34.87
N ARG A 85 5.26 -3.51 35.50
CA ARG A 85 6.44 -4.38 35.44
C ARG A 85 6.19 -5.79 35.98
N GLN A 86 5.45 -5.90 37.09
CA GLN A 86 5.10 -7.20 37.66
C GLN A 86 4.04 -7.96 36.83
N ARG A 87 3.07 -7.27 36.21
CA ARG A 87 2.10 -7.90 35.28
C ARG A 87 2.73 -8.31 33.95
N THR A 88 3.81 -7.67 33.50
CA THR A 88 4.51 -8.08 32.27
C THR A 88 5.26 -9.43 32.44
N ARG A 89 5.40 -9.93 33.68
CA ARG A 89 6.06 -11.22 33.98
C ARG A 89 5.11 -12.42 34.08
N ARG A 90 3.79 -12.21 34.07
CA ARG A 90 2.78 -13.28 34.05
C ARG A 90 1.70 -12.93 33.05
N GLU A 91 1.76 -13.62 31.91
CA GLU A 91 0.77 -13.70 30.81
C GLU A 91 -0.05 -12.43 30.49
N PRO A 92 0.09 -11.84 29.28
CA PRO A 92 -0.71 -10.68 28.93
C PRO A 92 -2.20 -11.05 28.90
N PRO A 93 -3.07 -10.27 29.57
CA PRO A 93 -4.50 -10.48 29.47
C PRO A 93 -4.95 -10.22 28.03
N LYS A 94 -5.75 -11.13 27.47
CA LYS A 94 -6.51 -10.93 26.25
C LYS A 94 -7.48 -9.76 26.45
N VAL A 95 -7.02 -8.55 26.15
CA VAL A 95 -7.93 -7.45 25.85
C VAL A 95 -8.26 -7.60 24.37
N GLU A 96 -9.43 -8.15 24.09
CA GLU A 96 -10.06 -8.08 22.77
C GLU A 96 -10.40 -6.61 22.51
N VAL A 97 -9.40 -5.86 22.05
CA VAL A 97 -9.64 -4.56 21.44
C VAL A 97 -10.25 -4.88 20.08
N GLU A 98 -11.56 -4.66 19.98
CA GLU A 98 -12.28 -4.52 18.72
C GLU A 98 -11.71 -3.26 18.03
N GLU A 99 -10.54 -3.44 17.44
CA GLU A 99 -9.72 -2.39 16.83
C GLU A 99 -10.19 -2.26 15.38
N ASP A 100 -10.82 -1.12 15.09
CA ASP A 100 -11.26 -0.70 13.75
C ASP A 100 -10.22 -1.11 12.68
N ALA A 101 -10.73 -1.69 11.61
CA ALA A 101 -10.01 -2.41 10.57
C ALA A 101 -9.05 -1.57 9.68
N ASP A 102 -8.67 -0.37 10.12
CA ASP A 102 -8.17 0.70 9.22
C ASP A 102 -6.69 1.07 9.36
N ILE A 103 -5.92 0.41 10.21
CA ILE A 103 -4.47 0.67 10.32
C ILE A 103 -3.80 -0.72 10.37
N VAL A 104 -2.83 -1.07 9.53
CA VAL A 104 -1.44 -0.65 9.69
C VAL A 104 -0.61 -1.41 8.63
N LEU A 105 -0.39 -0.84 7.44
CA LEU A 105 0.68 -1.35 6.53
C LEU A 105 2.07 -0.93 7.06
N LEU A 106 2.12 0.12 7.90
CA LEU A 106 3.31 0.56 8.65
C LEU A 106 3.88 -0.50 9.61
N GLY A 107 3.07 -1.50 9.96
CA GLY A 107 3.39 -2.49 10.99
C GLY A 107 4.41 -3.51 10.54
N VAL A 108 4.65 -3.65 9.23
CA VAL A 108 5.69 -4.54 8.71
C VAL A 108 7.06 -3.97 9.03
N CYS A 109 7.26 -2.68 8.75
CA CYS A 109 8.51 -1.99 9.10
C CYS A 109 8.69 -1.90 10.62
N ASP A 110 7.62 -1.63 11.37
CA ASP A 110 7.67 -1.62 12.83
C ASP A 110 7.94 -3.02 13.41
N TYR A 111 7.40 -4.07 12.79
CA TYR A 111 7.64 -5.46 13.16
C TYR A 111 9.10 -5.88 12.96
N TRP A 112 9.67 -5.55 11.80
CA TRP A 112 11.09 -5.81 11.53
C TRP A 112 12.01 -4.95 12.41
N ALA A 113 11.61 -3.71 12.69
CA ALA A 113 12.31 -2.82 13.61
C ALA A 113 12.37 -3.42 15.02
N GLU A 114 11.24 -3.89 15.55
CA GLU A 114 11.16 -4.57 16.86
C GLU A 114 11.98 -5.86 16.86
N ARG A 115 11.90 -6.66 15.79
CA ARG A 115 12.62 -7.94 15.68
C ARG A 115 14.13 -7.79 15.55
N TRP A 116 14.61 -6.73 14.89
CA TRP A 116 16.03 -6.45 14.71
C TRP A 116 16.58 -5.47 15.76
N GLY A 117 15.74 -4.95 16.67
CA GLY A 117 16.14 -3.93 17.63
C GLY A 117 16.59 -2.61 16.98
N LEU A 118 16.08 -2.31 15.79
CA LEU A 118 16.44 -1.12 15.00
C LEU A 118 15.32 -0.07 15.07
N TYR A 119 15.67 1.18 14.78
CA TYR A 119 14.67 2.22 14.55
C TYR A 119 13.91 1.96 13.24
N THR A 120 12.59 2.16 13.24
CA THR A 120 11.72 2.00 12.05
C THR A 120 12.24 2.76 10.83
N HIS A 121 12.85 3.93 11.04
CA HIS A 121 13.41 4.72 9.95
C HIS A 121 14.50 3.97 9.16
N HIS A 122 15.38 3.24 9.84
CA HIS A 122 16.45 2.46 9.19
C HIS A 122 15.88 1.28 8.41
N VAL A 123 14.87 0.61 8.96
CA VAL A 123 14.17 -0.49 8.28
C VAL A 123 13.47 0.01 7.03
N ARG A 124 12.83 1.19 7.07
CA ARG A 124 12.22 1.80 5.88
C ARG A 124 13.26 2.10 4.80
N ILE A 125 14.37 2.75 5.17
CA ILE A 125 15.47 3.02 4.22
C ILE A 125 16.01 1.72 3.64
N PHE A 126 16.20 0.69 4.46
CA PHE A 126 16.64 -0.62 3.99
C PHE A 126 15.69 -1.20 2.94
N PHE A 127 14.38 -1.26 3.22
CA PHE A 127 13.40 -1.76 2.25
C PHE A 127 13.29 -0.87 1.00
N CYS A 128 13.44 0.46 1.13
CA CYS A 128 13.52 1.36 -0.02
C CYS A 128 14.76 1.09 -0.88
N MET A 129 15.93 0.92 -0.26
CA MET A 129 17.19 0.59 -0.94
C MET A 129 17.11 -0.80 -1.60
N MET A 130 16.56 -1.79 -0.90
CA MET A 130 16.30 -3.11 -1.45
C MET A 130 15.33 -3.04 -2.63
N GLY A 131 14.28 -2.22 -2.53
CA GLY A 131 13.35 -1.95 -3.62
C GLY A 131 14.01 -1.29 -4.82
N ALA A 132 14.94 -0.36 -4.60
CA ALA A 132 15.71 0.25 -5.67
C ALA A 132 16.66 -0.74 -6.35
N LEU A 133 17.31 -1.64 -5.59
CA LEU A 133 18.33 -2.55 -6.10
C LEU A 133 17.76 -3.81 -6.75
N THR A 134 16.74 -4.40 -6.11
CA THR A 134 16.19 -5.72 -6.47
C THR A 134 14.80 -5.63 -7.09
N GLY A 135 14.19 -4.43 -7.05
CA GLY A 135 12.89 -4.15 -7.64
C GLY A 135 11.79 -5.08 -7.08
N PRO A 136 11.20 -5.95 -7.91
CA PRO A 136 10.09 -6.82 -7.53
C PRO A 136 10.34 -7.73 -6.34
N VAL A 137 11.58 -8.19 -6.17
CA VAL A 137 11.94 -9.12 -5.10
C VAL A 137 11.72 -8.48 -3.74
N ALA A 138 12.04 -7.21 -3.58
CA ALA A 138 11.79 -6.46 -2.35
C ALA A 138 10.29 -6.42 -1.99
N ILE A 139 9.42 -6.29 -3.00
CA ILE A 139 7.97 -6.26 -2.79
C ILE A 139 7.47 -7.64 -2.34
N LEU A 140 7.99 -8.72 -2.91
CA LEU A 140 7.65 -10.09 -2.49
C LEU A 140 8.11 -10.36 -1.05
N VAL A 141 9.32 -9.94 -0.69
CA VAL A 141 9.83 -10.04 0.69
C VAL A 141 8.95 -9.24 1.65
N TYR A 142 8.53 -8.04 1.25
CA TYR A 142 7.62 -7.20 2.04
C TYR A 142 6.25 -7.87 2.25
N LEU A 143 5.66 -8.46 1.20
CA LEU A 143 4.42 -9.23 1.29
C LEU A 143 4.56 -10.45 2.21
N GLY A 144 5.70 -11.14 2.17
CA GLY A 144 6.01 -12.24 3.08
C GLY A 144 6.07 -11.78 4.54
N GLY A 145 6.76 -10.66 4.81
CA GLY A 145 6.81 -10.05 6.13
C GLY A 145 5.43 -9.61 6.64
N TYR A 146 4.58 -9.07 5.77
CA TYR A 146 3.20 -8.73 6.10
C TYR A 146 2.37 -9.95 6.51
N ALA A 147 2.50 -11.06 5.79
CA ALA A 147 1.82 -12.31 6.10
C ALA A 147 2.26 -12.89 7.45
N GLU A 148 3.58 -12.90 7.73
CA GLU A 148 4.11 -13.36 9.01
C GLU A 148 3.62 -12.48 10.17
N TRP A 149 3.70 -11.16 10.02
CA TRP A 149 3.22 -10.21 11.02
C TRP A 149 1.74 -10.40 11.34
N ARG A 150 0.90 -10.53 10.30
CA ARG A 150 -0.55 -10.67 10.46
C ARG A 150 -0.94 -12.00 11.09
N ASN A 151 -0.26 -13.10 10.71
CA ASN A 151 -0.47 -14.41 11.33
C ASN A 151 -0.09 -14.41 12.81
N ARG A 152 1.02 -13.75 13.19
CA ARG A 152 1.46 -13.68 14.60
C ARG A 152 0.54 -12.82 15.47
N LYS A 153 0.01 -11.70 14.95
CA LYS A 153 -0.89 -10.82 15.71
C LYS A 153 -2.34 -11.34 15.83
N ARG A 154 -2.65 -12.55 15.34
CA ARG A 154 -3.99 -13.17 15.39
C ARG A 154 -5.14 -12.26 14.89
N ARG A 155 -4.84 -11.27 14.04
CA ARG A 155 -5.82 -10.29 13.49
C ARG A 155 -6.66 -10.86 12.32
N GLY A 156 -7.04 -12.14 12.42
CA GLY A 156 -7.71 -12.89 11.36
C GLY A 156 -6.79 -13.24 10.17
N GLY A 157 -7.20 -14.25 9.40
CA GLY A 157 -6.46 -14.68 8.22
C GLY A 157 -6.31 -13.57 7.19
N VAL A 158 -5.16 -13.51 6.51
CA VAL A 158 -4.99 -12.66 5.34
C VAL A 158 -6.00 -13.11 4.29
N LYS A 159 -6.88 -12.20 3.84
CA LYS A 159 -7.75 -12.45 2.69
C LYS A 159 -6.93 -12.41 1.41
N TRP A 160 -6.15 -13.46 1.19
CA TRP A 160 -5.24 -13.58 0.04
C TRP A 160 -5.94 -13.36 -1.29
N MET A 161 -7.21 -13.76 -1.39
CA MET A 161 -8.02 -13.54 -2.59
C MET A 161 -8.20 -12.05 -2.92
N GLU A 162 -8.38 -11.19 -1.92
CA GLU A 162 -8.53 -9.73 -2.12
C GLU A 162 -7.20 -9.08 -2.53
N ALA A 163 -6.07 -9.59 -2.02
CA ALA A 163 -4.73 -9.14 -2.38
C ALA A 163 -4.27 -9.66 -3.76
N LEU A 164 -4.60 -10.89 -4.12
CA LEU A 164 -4.22 -11.54 -5.38
C LEU A 164 -5.11 -11.12 -6.55
N ARG A 165 -6.35 -10.70 -6.30
CA ARG A 165 -7.27 -10.22 -7.35
C ARG A 165 -6.66 -9.11 -8.23
N PRO A 166 -6.14 -8.00 -7.69
CA PRO A 166 -5.51 -6.96 -8.51
C PRO A 166 -4.24 -7.46 -9.22
N PHE A 167 -3.45 -8.34 -8.59
CA PHE A 167 -2.33 -9.00 -9.26
C PHE A 167 -2.78 -9.77 -10.52
N GLY A 168 -3.83 -10.59 -10.38
CA GLY A 168 -4.39 -11.37 -11.47
C GLY A 168 -4.94 -10.49 -12.59
N ILE A 169 -5.67 -9.43 -12.25
CA ILE A 169 -6.19 -8.46 -13.22
C ILE A 169 -5.05 -7.77 -13.97
N THR A 170 -4.05 -7.24 -13.27
CA THR A 170 -2.89 -6.58 -13.91
C THR A 170 -2.12 -7.54 -14.81
N SER A 171 -1.91 -8.79 -14.37
CA SER A 171 -1.24 -9.82 -15.17
C SER A 171 -2.03 -10.16 -16.43
N LEU A 172 -3.36 -10.27 -16.32
CA LEU A 172 -4.25 -10.52 -17.45
C LEU A 172 -4.25 -9.36 -18.44
N VAL A 173 -4.23 -8.11 -17.97
CA VAL A 173 -4.11 -6.93 -18.83
C VAL A 173 -2.76 -6.91 -19.55
N CYS A 174 -1.65 -7.20 -18.86
CA CYS A 174 -0.33 -7.33 -19.49
C CYS A 174 -0.33 -8.41 -20.58
N ALA A 175 -0.93 -9.56 -20.29
CA ALA A 175 -1.06 -10.66 -21.24
C ALA A 175 -1.94 -10.29 -22.44
N PHE A 176 -3.00 -9.51 -22.24
CA PHE A 176 -3.86 -9.05 -23.32
C PHE A 176 -3.14 -8.07 -24.24
N ILE A 177 -2.43 -7.08 -23.70
CA ILE A 177 -1.60 -6.15 -24.49
C ILE A 177 -0.54 -6.93 -25.28
N PHE A 178 0.10 -7.91 -24.63
CA PHE A 178 1.07 -8.80 -25.27
C PHE A 178 0.47 -9.60 -26.43
N ALA A 179 -0.67 -10.26 -26.20
CA ALA A 179 -1.37 -11.04 -27.20
C ALA A 179 -1.82 -10.16 -28.37
N GLY A 180 -2.30 -8.94 -28.10
CA GLY A 180 -2.64 -7.95 -29.11
C GLY A 180 -1.44 -7.61 -30.00
N GLY A 181 -0.27 -7.32 -29.40
CA GLY A 181 0.94 -7.06 -30.18
C GLY A 181 1.40 -8.26 -31.02
N LYS A 182 1.36 -9.48 -30.48
CA LYS A 182 1.64 -10.70 -31.24
C LYS A 182 0.67 -10.89 -32.40
N LEU A 183 -0.62 -10.70 -32.16
CA LEU A 183 -1.65 -10.85 -33.18
C LEU A 183 -1.44 -9.83 -34.31
N SER A 184 -1.12 -8.57 -33.99
CA SER A 184 -0.82 -7.56 -35.00
C SER A 184 0.34 -7.96 -35.90
N LEU A 185 1.44 -8.47 -35.34
CA LEU A 185 2.57 -8.96 -36.13
C LEU A 185 2.20 -10.17 -36.99
N ALA A 186 1.45 -11.12 -36.44
CA ALA A 186 0.98 -12.29 -37.16
C ALA A 186 0.07 -11.90 -38.33
N MET A 187 -0.80 -10.90 -38.16
CA MET A 187 -1.64 -10.36 -39.23
C MET A 187 -0.79 -9.71 -40.33
N MET A 188 0.25 -8.95 -39.99
CA MET A 188 1.17 -8.39 -41.00
C MET A 188 1.87 -9.48 -41.82
N GLN A 189 2.36 -10.53 -41.14
CA GLN A 189 2.97 -11.68 -41.82
C GLN A 189 1.98 -12.41 -42.72
N TRP A 190 0.75 -12.63 -42.25
CA TRP A 190 -0.30 -13.30 -43.01
C TRP A 190 -0.69 -12.51 -44.27
N VAL A 191 -0.87 -11.19 -44.14
CA VAL A 191 -1.14 -10.32 -45.29
C VAL A 191 0.02 -10.37 -46.29
N TYR A 192 1.27 -10.26 -45.82
CA TYR A 192 2.43 -10.33 -46.72
C TYR A 192 2.48 -11.66 -47.49
N ALA A 193 2.30 -12.77 -46.78
CA ALA A 193 2.33 -14.10 -47.37
C ALA A 193 1.20 -14.32 -48.38
N GLY A 194 0.01 -13.78 -48.11
CA GLY A 194 -1.14 -13.85 -49.02
C GLY A 194 -0.88 -13.16 -50.36
N PHE A 195 -0.24 -11.98 -50.35
CA PHE A 195 0.04 -11.23 -51.57
C PHE A 195 1.28 -11.71 -52.33
N TYR A 196 2.36 -12.07 -51.62
CA TYR A 196 3.67 -12.32 -52.23
C TYR A 196 4.10 -13.78 -52.20
N GLN A 197 3.27 -14.69 -51.67
CA GLN A 197 3.54 -16.14 -51.54
C GLN A 197 4.88 -16.47 -50.86
N LYS A 198 5.40 -15.56 -50.03
CA LYS A 198 6.68 -15.70 -49.32
C LYS A 198 6.52 -15.30 -47.86
N THR A 199 7.28 -15.94 -46.98
CA THR A 199 7.32 -15.61 -45.56
C THR A 199 8.17 -14.36 -45.33
N LEU A 200 7.59 -13.34 -44.69
CA LEU A 200 8.32 -12.15 -44.29
C LEU A 200 9.10 -12.43 -43.00
N LEU A 201 10.42 -12.48 -43.08
CA LEU A 201 11.28 -12.46 -41.87
C LEU A 201 11.29 -11.04 -41.32
N LEU A 202 10.36 -10.70 -40.42
CA LEU A 202 10.34 -9.39 -39.74
C LEU A 202 11.50 -9.21 -38.76
N SER A 203 12.33 -10.23 -38.51
CA SER A 203 13.32 -10.25 -37.43
C SER A 203 14.26 -9.04 -37.33
N GLU A 204 14.52 -8.32 -38.42
CA GLU A 204 15.36 -7.10 -38.43
C GLU A 204 14.61 -5.85 -37.91
N TRP A 205 13.29 -5.81 -38.08
CA TRP A 205 12.42 -4.67 -37.70
C TRP A 205 11.52 -5.00 -36.51
N GLY A 206 11.40 -6.28 -36.19
CA GLY A 206 10.60 -6.85 -35.13
C GLY A 206 11.42 -7.14 -33.89
N ALA A 207 12.03 -6.13 -33.26
CA ALA A 207 12.64 -6.28 -31.94
C ALA A 207 11.64 -6.81 -30.88
N LEU A 208 10.34 -6.67 -31.15
CA LEU A 208 9.28 -7.31 -30.40
C LEU A 208 9.47 -8.84 -30.42
N GLU A 209 9.72 -9.48 -31.56
CA GLU A 209 9.74 -10.94 -31.69
C GLU A 209 10.83 -11.61 -30.83
N SER A 210 12.00 -10.98 -30.69
CA SER A 210 13.12 -11.47 -29.87
C SER A 210 13.03 -11.08 -28.39
N GLY A 211 12.45 -9.92 -28.05
CA GLY A 211 12.38 -9.39 -26.68
C GLY A 211 11.05 -9.57 -25.95
N GLN A 212 10.01 -10.04 -26.66
CA GLN A 212 8.61 -10.07 -26.22
C GLN A 212 8.39 -10.75 -24.86
N GLY A 213 8.96 -11.94 -24.68
CA GLY A 213 8.82 -12.70 -23.44
C GLY A 213 9.41 -11.96 -22.24
N VAL A 214 10.55 -11.31 -22.44
CA VAL A 214 11.24 -10.53 -21.41
C VAL A 214 10.44 -9.28 -21.06
N MET A 215 9.85 -8.59 -22.04
CA MET A 215 9.03 -7.40 -21.79
C MET A 215 7.77 -7.72 -20.98
N VAL A 216 7.02 -8.77 -21.36
CA VAL A 216 5.79 -9.13 -20.63
C VAL A 216 6.12 -9.68 -19.24
N MET A 217 7.18 -10.49 -19.12
CA MET A 217 7.66 -10.99 -17.83
C MET A 217 8.09 -9.83 -16.94
N GLY A 218 8.89 -8.89 -17.46
CA GLY A 218 9.33 -7.70 -16.74
C GLY A 218 8.17 -6.82 -16.29
N ALA A 219 7.16 -6.63 -17.14
CA ALA A 219 5.94 -5.88 -16.80
C ALA A 219 5.14 -6.56 -15.68
N ILE A 220 4.94 -7.89 -15.75
CA ILE A 220 4.25 -8.65 -14.70
C ILE A 220 5.08 -8.63 -13.41
N LEU A 221 6.39 -8.81 -13.50
CA LEU A 221 7.29 -8.83 -12.36
C LEU A 221 7.30 -7.48 -11.65
N MET A 222 7.30 -6.35 -12.37
CA MET A 222 7.27 -5.01 -11.76
C MET A 222 5.87 -4.60 -11.28
N LEU A 223 4.85 -4.73 -12.13
CA LEU A 223 3.51 -4.19 -11.86
C LEU A 223 2.67 -5.12 -11.02
N GLY A 224 2.88 -6.44 -11.11
CA GLY A 224 2.13 -7.44 -10.38
C GLY A 224 2.25 -7.27 -8.86
N PRO A 225 3.46 -7.31 -8.28
CA PRO A 225 3.64 -7.15 -6.84
C PRO A 225 3.14 -5.78 -6.34
N LEU A 226 3.30 -4.72 -7.14
CA LEU A 226 2.75 -3.40 -6.84
C LEU A 226 1.21 -3.41 -6.82
N ALA A 227 0.58 -4.11 -7.75
CA ALA A 227 -0.87 -4.31 -7.78
C ALA A 227 -1.35 -5.14 -6.59
N ALA A 228 -0.59 -6.17 -6.19
CA ALA A 228 -0.88 -6.98 -5.01
C ALA A 228 -0.88 -6.14 -3.72
N LEU A 229 0.10 -5.23 -3.58
CA LEU A 229 0.15 -4.28 -2.47
C LEU A 229 -1.10 -3.37 -2.44
N GLY A 230 -1.59 -2.92 -3.59
CA GLY A 230 -2.81 -2.12 -3.69
C GLY A 230 -4.10 -2.89 -3.35
N GLY A 231 -4.04 -4.22 -3.25
CA GLY A 231 -5.13 -5.09 -2.81
C GLY A 231 -5.14 -5.38 -1.30
N LEU A 232 -4.07 -5.04 -0.60
CA LEU A 232 -4.02 -5.16 0.86
C LEU A 232 -4.88 -4.07 1.52
N PRO A 233 -5.31 -4.25 2.79
CA PRO A 233 -5.95 -3.19 3.56
C PRO A 233 -4.91 -2.12 3.90
N VAL A 234 -4.73 -1.20 2.96
CA VAL A 234 -3.92 0.01 3.08
C VAL A 234 -4.86 1.19 3.24
N GLU A 235 -4.37 2.24 3.90
CA GLU A 235 -5.03 3.54 3.94
C GLU A 235 -5.42 4.01 2.52
N ALA A 236 -6.62 4.60 2.40
CA ALA A 236 -7.24 4.90 1.11
C ALA A 236 -6.34 5.73 0.18
N GLU A 237 -5.59 6.70 0.71
CA GLU A 237 -4.67 7.53 -0.06
C GLU A 237 -3.52 6.72 -0.68
N TRP A 238 -2.92 5.82 0.10
CA TRP A 238 -1.84 4.94 -0.36
C TRP A 238 -2.32 3.97 -1.41
N LYS A 239 -3.49 3.37 -1.19
CA LYS A 239 -4.14 2.50 -2.17
C LYS A 239 -4.33 3.22 -3.50
N ASN A 240 -4.81 4.46 -3.47
CA ASN A 240 -5.02 5.25 -4.68
C ASN A 240 -3.69 5.54 -5.41
N ARG A 241 -2.65 5.95 -4.68
CA ARG A 241 -1.32 6.21 -5.26
C ARG A 241 -0.71 4.97 -5.92
N ILE A 242 -0.78 3.82 -5.25
CA ILE A 242 -0.30 2.54 -5.78
C ILE A 242 -1.06 2.18 -7.06
N GLN A 243 -2.40 2.29 -7.05
CA GLN A 243 -3.22 1.98 -8.23
C GLN A 243 -2.94 2.93 -9.40
N VAL A 244 -2.74 4.22 -9.14
CA VAL A 244 -2.31 5.18 -10.17
C VAL A 244 -0.95 4.76 -10.74
N GLY A 245 0.02 4.41 -9.88
CA GLY A 245 1.32 3.92 -10.31
C GLY A 245 1.24 2.68 -11.20
N VAL A 246 0.42 1.69 -10.82
CA VAL A 246 0.18 0.49 -11.64
C VAL A 246 -0.43 0.84 -12.99
N ARG A 247 -1.42 1.75 -13.04
CA ARG A 247 -2.05 2.19 -14.30
C ARG A 247 -1.07 2.91 -15.21
N VAL A 248 -0.27 3.83 -14.66
CA VAL A 248 0.78 4.54 -15.40
C VAL A 248 1.80 3.54 -15.96
N GLY A 249 2.22 2.56 -15.16
CA GLY A 249 3.10 1.48 -15.62
C GLY A 249 2.49 0.63 -16.74
N LEU A 250 1.20 0.29 -16.64
CA LEU A 250 0.47 -0.41 -17.71
C LEU A 250 0.40 0.41 -19.00
N TYR A 251 0.13 1.71 -18.91
CA TYR A 251 0.12 2.59 -20.07
C TYR A 251 1.51 2.72 -20.70
N GLY A 252 2.56 2.83 -19.88
CA GLY A 252 3.94 2.83 -20.35
C GLY A 252 4.29 1.53 -21.08
N TYR A 253 3.90 0.37 -20.53
CA TYR A 253 4.07 -0.92 -21.19
C TYR A 253 3.31 -0.99 -22.52
N GLY A 254 2.05 -0.56 -22.55
CA GLY A 254 1.26 -0.51 -23.77
C GLY A 254 1.85 0.40 -24.84
N LEU A 255 2.38 1.56 -24.44
CA LEU A 255 3.08 2.48 -25.34
C LEU A 255 4.33 1.84 -25.94
N LEU A 256 5.14 1.14 -25.14
CA LEU A 256 6.32 0.42 -25.64
C LEU A 256 5.92 -0.64 -26.67
N VAL A 257 4.87 -1.42 -26.42
CA VAL A 257 4.36 -2.41 -27.38
C VAL A 257 3.88 -1.72 -28.66
N ALA A 258 3.15 -0.61 -28.56
CA ALA A 258 2.68 0.17 -29.70
C ALA A 258 3.84 0.72 -30.56
N ILE A 259 4.89 1.24 -29.93
CA ILE A 259 6.11 1.70 -30.62
C ILE A 259 6.73 0.56 -31.43
N HIS A 260 6.84 -0.64 -30.85
CA HIS A 260 7.41 -1.78 -31.57
C HIS A 260 6.54 -2.24 -32.75
N ILE A 261 5.21 -2.23 -32.58
CA ILE A 261 4.29 -2.51 -33.69
C ILE A 261 4.45 -1.46 -34.79
N ALA A 262 4.60 -0.18 -34.44
CA ALA A 262 4.82 0.88 -35.42
C ALA A 262 6.13 0.67 -36.20
N TYR A 263 7.24 0.34 -35.53
CA TYR A 263 8.50 -0.01 -36.19
C TYR A 263 8.36 -1.21 -37.14
N ALA A 264 7.67 -2.27 -36.69
CA ALA A 264 7.41 -3.44 -37.52
C ALA A 264 6.55 -3.09 -38.75
N LEU A 265 5.54 -2.22 -38.58
CA LEU A 265 4.71 -1.73 -39.67
C LEU A 265 5.52 -0.91 -40.68
N THR A 266 6.41 -0.02 -40.21
CA THR A 266 7.30 0.73 -41.09
C THR A 266 8.20 -0.21 -41.91
N GLY A 267 8.82 -1.21 -41.27
CA GLY A 267 9.62 -2.21 -41.97
C GLY A 267 8.82 -3.03 -42.98
N PHE A 268 7.57 -3.37 -42.65
CA PHE A 268 6.63 -4.01 -43.58
C PHE A 268 6.37 -3.12 -44.81
N LEU A 269 6.04 -1.84 -44.61
CA LEU A 269 5.74 -0.90 -45.70
C LEU A 269 6.94 -0.67 -46.63
N LEU A 270 8.14 -0.51 -46.07
CA LEU A 270 9.37 -0.34 -46.86
C LEU A 270 9.60 -1.55 -47.77
N ARG A 271 9.46 -2.77 -47.25
CA ARG A 271 9.64 -3.99 -48.05
C ARG A 271 8.57 -4.19 -49.12
N VAL A 272 7.35 -3.69 -48.89
CA VAL A 272 6.31 -3.67 -49.92
C VAL A 272 6.65 -2.64 -51.00
N ALA A 273 7.13 -1.45 -50.62
CA ALA A 273 7.53 -0.40 -51.57
C ALA A 273 8.69 -0.85 -52.46
N ASP A 274 9.75 -1.45 -51.89
CA ASP A 274 10.89 -1.98 -52.63
C ASP A 274 10.48 -3.02 -53.67
N ARG A 275 9.44 -3.81 -53.38
CA ARG A 275 8.90 -4.83 -54.30
C ARG A 275 8.08 -4.26 -55.44
N LEU A 276 7.43 -3.11 -55.24
CA LEU A 276 6.63 -2.44 -56.26
C LEU A 276 7.48 -1.60 -57.22
N ALA A 277 8.70 -1.25 -56.82
CA ALA A 277 9.64 -0.50 -57.64
C ALA A 277 10.42 -1.35 -58.67
N VAL A 278 10.24 -2.68 -58.64
CA VAL A 278 10.87 -3.68 -59.52
C VAL A 278 9.83 -4.24 -60.48
#